data_AF-A0A933LQU5-F1
#
_entry.id   AF-A0A933LQU5-F1
#
_cell.length_a   1.000
_cell.length_b   1.000
_cell.length_c   1.000
_cell.angle_alpha   90.00
_cell.angle_beta   90.00
_cell.angle_gamma   90.00
#
_symmetry.space_group_name_H-M   'P 1'
#
loop_
_entity.id
_entity.type
_entity.pdbx_description
1 polymer ?
#
loop_
_entity_poly.entity_id
_entity_poly.type
_entity_poly.pdbx_seq_one_letter_code
_entity_poly.pdbx_strand_id
1 'polypeptide(L)'
;MQFETPEDTYKAYKKFLKKGEYKKAYRCLEKMLSENPDDIEILQDIINLCLVHWKKPNLAKPWLLRLAKLRSIWVDYILLSRADAELGHTKQASFYLTKAKKLQKTQPLIDLGAPPRKIFSELKSFIEYKEWQLNNKASIQKVNYEIIKSKQIKSQQKPAGIKKEAPARHG
;
A
#
# COMPACT_ATOMS: atom_id res chain seq x y z
N MET A 1 18.97 -10.37 -22.29
CA MET A 1 18.23 -11.62 -21.98
C MET A 1 17.21 -11.79 -23.08
N GLN A 2 17.56 -12.53 -24.12
CA GLN A 2 16.60 -12.98 -25.14
C GLN A 2 16.17 -14.38 -24.71
N PHE A 3 14.89 -14.54 -24.38
CA PHE A 3 14.25 -15.85 -24.22
C PHE A 3 13.50 -16.08 -25.52
N GLU A 4 13.76 -17.22 -26.15
CA GLU A 4 13.30 -17.56 -27.51
C GLU A 4 11.82 -17.96 -27.55
N THR A 5 11.24 -18.39 -26.42
CA THR A 5 9.84 -18.81 -26.30
C THR A 5 9.14 -18.22 -25.06
N PRO A 6 7.79 -18.12 -25.06
CA PRO A 6 7.01 -17.78 -23.86
C PRO A 6 7.27 -18.75 -22.70
N GLU A 7 7.42 -20.05 -22.99
CA GLU A 7 7.67 -21.10 -22.00
C GLU A 7 9.03 -20.90 -21.32
N ASP A 8 10.07 -20.52 -22.07
CA ASP A 8 11.39 -20.28 -21.49
C ASP A 8 11.41 -18.99 -20.67
N THR A 9 10.63 -17.98 -21.08
CA THR A 9 10.41 -16.77 -20.28
C THR A 9 9.72 -17.11 -18.95
N TYR A 10 8.74 -18.01 -18.96
CA TYR A 10 8.05 -18.46 -17.76
C TYR A 10 8.92 -19.32 -16.84
N LYS A 11 9.75 -20.22 -17.40
CA LYS A 11 10.76 -20.97 -16.63
C LYS A 11 11.76 -20.01 -15.97
N ALA A 12 12.19 -18.97 -16.68
CA ALA A 12 13.05 -17.94 -16.13
C ALA A 12 12.39 -17.17 -14.98
N TYR A 13 11.11 -16.79 -15.13
CA TYR A 13 10.30 -16.22 -14.04
C TYR A 13 10.35 -17.10 -12.79
N LYS A 14 10.01 -18.40 -12.91
CA LYS A 14 10.03 -19.35 -11.79
C LYS A 14 11.41 -19.47 -11.15
N LYS A 15 12.48 -19.47 -11.97
CA LYS A 15 13.86 -19.51 -11.49
C LYS A 15 14.22 -18.24 -10.70
N PHE A 16 13.88 -17.05 -11.20
CA PHE A 16 14.12 -15.80 -10.49
C PHE A 16 13.30 -15.69 -9.20
N LEU A 17 12.04 -16.15 -9.23
CA LEU A 17 11.19 -16.19 -8.05
C LEU A 17 11.80 -17.03 -6.93
N LYS A 18 12.27 -18.25 -7.25
CA LYS A 18 12.96 -19.14 -6.28
C LYS A 18 14.22 -18.53 -5.69
N LYS A 19 14.92 -17.69 -6.46
CA LYS A 19 16.13 -16.99 -6.02
C LYS A 19 15.86 -15.67 -5.26
N GLY A 20 14.60 -15.27 -5.11
CA GLY A 20 14.24 -13.97 -4.53
C GLY A 20 14.56 -12.77 -5.43
N GLU A 21 14.88 -13.00 -6.71
CA GLU A 21 15.22 -11.96 -7.69
C GLU A 21 13.94 -11.31 -8.27
N TYR A 22 13.10 -10.74 -7.39
CA TYR A 22 11.73 -10.31 -7.73
C TYR A 22 11.64 -9.30 -8.87
N LYS A 23 12.60 -8.38 -8.98
CA LYS A 23 12.66 -7.42 -10.11
C LYS A 23 12.81 -8.14 -11.46
N LYS A 24 13.64 -9.19 -11.53
CA LYS A 24 13.85 -9.95 -12.76
C LYS A 24 12.65 -10.85 -13.06
N ALA A 25 12.09 -11.48 -12.02
CA ALA A 25 10.84 -12.24 -12.12
C ALA A 25 9.71 -11.38 -12.68
N TYR A 26 9.55 -10.16 -12.17
CA TYR A 26 8.55 -9.19 -12.64
C TYR A 26 8.75 -8.81 -14.11
N ARG A 27 9.99 -8.54 -14.54
CA ARG A 27 10.30 -8.26 -15.96
C ARG A 27 9.98 -9.42 -16.90
N CYS A 28 10.18 -10.66 -16.46
CA CYS A 28 9.79 -11.83 -17.25
C CYS A 28 8.28 -11.84 -17.49
N LEU A 29 7.48 -11.59 -16.45
CA LEU A 29 6.03 -11.55 -16.56
C LEU A 29 5.53 -10.35 -17.38
N GLU A 30 6.12 -9.16 -17.23
CA GLU A 30 5.79 -8.00 -18.07
C GLU A 30 6.05 -8.27 -19.55
N LYS A 31 7.16 -8.95 -19.87
CA LYS A 31 7.44 -9.36 -21.25
C LYS A 31 6.35 -10.30 -21.78
N MET A 32 5.96 -11.33 -21.02
CA MET A 32 4.89 -12.24 -21.42
C MET A 32 3.56 -11.51 -21.62
N LEU A 33 3.23 -10.60 -20.70
CA LEU A 33 2.01 -9.81 -20.79
C LEU A 33 2.03 -8.81 -21.95
N SER A 34 3.21 -8.39 -22.44
CA SER A 34 3.28 -7.53 -23.63
C SER A 34 2.83 -8.24 -24.91
N GLU A 35 2.96 -9.57 -24.97
CA GLU A 35 2.51 -10.40 -26.09
C GLU A 35 1.01 -10.74 -25.97
N ASN A 36 0.52 -10.96 -24.76
CA ASN A 36 -0.90 -11.15 -24.46
C ASN A 36 -1.36 -10.26 -23.29
N PRO A 37 -1.85 -9.03 -23.57
CA PRO A 37 -2.12 -8.03 -22.53
C PRO A 37 -3.19 -8.41 -21.51
N ASP A 38 -4.17 -9.24 -21.90
CA ASP A 38 -5.29 -9.63 -21.04
C ASP A 38 -5.17 -11.08 -20.54
N ASP A 39 -3.97 -11.64 -20.59
CA ASP A 39 -3.69 -12.96 -20.02
C ASP A 39 -3.96 -12.97 -18.51
N ILE A 40 -5.05 -13.65 -18.15
CA ILE A 40 -5.58 -13.76 -16.79
C ILE A 40 -4.58 -14.45 -15.84
N GLU A 41 -3.86 -15.45 -16.33
CA GLU A 41 -2.91 -16.23 -15.53
C GLU A 41 -1.66 -15.40 -15.25
N ILE A 42 -1.11 -14.74 -16.28
CA ILE A 42 0.06 -13.87 -16.12
C ILE A 42 -0.27 -12.67 -15.22
N LEU A 43 -1.47 -12.09 -15.35
CA LEU A 43 -1.94 -11.04 -14.43
C LEU A 43 -1.96 -11.54 -12.97
N GLN A 44 -2.46 -12.76 -12.72
CA GLN A 44 -2.44 -13.36 -11.38
C GLN A 44 -1.02 -13.57 -10.87
N ASP A 45 -0.12 -14.08 -11.70
CA ASP A 45 1.27 -14.28 -11.32
C ASP A 45 1.97 -12.97 -10.97
N ILE A 46 1.71 -11.89 -11.71
CA ILE A 46 2.24 -10.55 -11.39
C ILE A 46 1.70 -10.08 -10.04
N ILE A 47 0.39 -10.20 -9.82
CA ILE A 47 -0.26 -9.78 -8.58
C ILE A 47 0.28 -10.59 -7.39
N ASN A 48 0.39 -11.90 -7.52
CA ASN A 48 0.91 -12.79 -6.49
C ASN A 48 2.38 -12.47 -6.18
N LEU A 49 3.21 -12.29 -7.21
CA LEU A 49 4.60 -11.85 -7.05
C LEU A 49 4.68 -10.54 -6.26
N CYS A 50 3.84 -9.56 -6.59
CA CYS A 50 3.89 -8.23 -5.97
C CYS A 50 3.36 -8.23 -4.53
N LEU A 51 2.24 -8.92 -4.26
CA LEU A 51 1.61 -8.92 -2.94
C LEU A 51 2.26 -9.89 -1.95
N VAL A 52 2.52 -11.13 -2.38
CA VAL A 52 2.93 -12.21 -1.48
C VAL A 52 4.44 -12.25 -1.32
N HIS A 53 5.18 -12.20 -2.44
CA HIS A 53 6.62 -12.40 -2.41
C HIS A 53 7.39 -11.08 -2.22
N TRP A 54 7.03 -10.04 -2.98
CA TRP A 54 7.79 -8.79 -2.99
C TRP A 54 7.27 -7.75 -1.98
N LYS A 55 6.03 -7.90 -1.49
CA LYS A 55 5.38 -6.95 -0.56
C LYS A 55 5.38 -5.51 -1.10
N LYS A 56 5.06 -5.38 -2.40
CA LYS A 56 4.95 -4.11 -3.15
C LYS A 56 3.51 -3.93 -3.66
N PRO A 57 2.55 -3.58 -2.79
CA PRO A 57 1.14 -3.41 -3.18
C PRO A 57 0.92 -2.28 -4.19
N ASN A 58 1.82 -1.28 -4.23
CA ASN A 58 1.79 -0.22 -5.22
C ASN A 58 2.00 -0.74 -6.65
N LEU A 59 2.87 -1.74 -6.82
CA LEU A 59 3.09 -2.38 -8.13
C LEU A 59 1.94 -3.32 -8.49
N ALA A 60 1.32 -3.99 -7.52
CA ALA A 60 0.18 -4.89 -7.76
C ALA A 60 -1.09 -4.15 -8.20
N LYS A 61 -1.34 -2.94 -7.66
CA LYS A 61 -2.59 -2.21 -7.82
C LYS A 61 -3.06 -2.01 -9.28
N PRO A 62 -2.24 -1.52 -10.23
CA PRO A 62 -2.69 -1.36 -11.62
C PRO A 62 -3.13 -2.70 -12.24
N TRP A 63 -2.41 -3.78 -11.96
CA TRP A 63 -2.73 -5.12 -12.46
C TRP A 63 -4.01 -5.66 -11.83
N LEU A 64 -4.20 -5.47 -10.53
CA LEU A 64 -5.44 -5.81 -9.83
C LEU A 64 -6.66 -5.07 -10.40
N LEU A 65 -6.51 -3.79 -10.71
CA LEU A 65 -7.59 -3.01 -11.32
C LEU A 65 -7.94 -3.53 -12.71
N ARG A 66 -6.95 -3.92 -13.51
CA ARG A 66 -7.17 -4.56 -14.81
C ARG A 66 -7.88 -5.91 -14.64
N LEU A 67 -7.40 -6.74 -13.73
CA LEU A 67 -7.98 -8.06 -13.43
C LEU A 67 -9.45 -7.97 -13.01
N ALA A 68 -9.74 -7.06 -12.08
CA ALA A 68 -11.08 -6.82 -11.57
C ALA A 68 -12.05 -6.29 -12.65
N LYS A 69 -11.54 -5.63 -13.70
CA LYS A 69 -12.36 -5.24 -14.87
C LYS A 69 -12.67 -6.45 -15.76
N LEU A 70 -11.69 -7.32 -16.01
CA LEU A 70 -11.85 -8.50 -16.87
C LEU A 70 -12.82 -9.52 -16.27
N ARG A 71 -12.70 -9.82 -14.97
CA ARG A 71 -13.47 -10.90 -14.33
C ARG A 71 -14.65 -10.42 -13.49
N SER A 72 -14.55 -9.22 -12.92
CA SER A 72 -15.56 -8.65 -12.01
C SER A 72 -16.02 -9.61 -10.90
N ILE A 73 -15.09 -10.40 -10.34
CA ILE A 73 -15.38 -11.32 -9.24
C ILE A 73 -15.08 -10.68 -7.87
N TRP A 74 -15.84 -11.05 -6.84
CA TRP A 74 -15.72 -10.44 -5.52
C TRP A 74 -14.33 -10.62 -4.87
N VAL A 75 -13.62 -11.70 -5.21
CA VAL A 75 -12.27 -12.02 -4.72
C VAL A 75 -11.25 -10.97 -5.15
N ASP A 76 -11.32 -10.49 -6.40
CA ASP A 76 -10.40 -9.46 -6.88
C ASP A 76 -10.58 -8.14 -6.11
N TYR A 77 -11.82 -7.83 -5.70
CA TYR A 77 -12.13 -6.67 -4.87
C TYR A 77 -11.69 -6.82 -3.41
N ILE A 78 -11.59 -8.05 -2.88
CA ILE A 78 -10.92 -8.32 -1.59
C ILE A 78 -9.44 -7.95 -1.69
N LEU A 79 -8.76 -8.39 -2.76
CA LEU A 79 -7.35 -8.10 -2.98
C LEU A 79 -7.09 -6.60 -3.18
N LEU A 80 -7.94 -5.91 -3.96
CA LEU A 80 -7.88 -4.44 -4.11
C LEU A 80 -8.06 -3.72 -2.78
N SER A 81 -9.04 -4.14 -1.98
CA SER A 81 -9.30 -3.55 -0.67
C SER A 81 -8.09 -3.71 0.26
N ARG A 82 -7.49 -4.90 0.30
CA ARG A 82 -6.26 -5.14 1.08
C ARG A 82 -5.09 -4.30 0.58
N ALA A 83 -4.85 -4.27 -0.74
CA ALA A 83 -3.76 -3.51 -1.33
C ALA A 83 -3.86 -2.01 -0.99
N ASP A 84 -5.07 -1.43 -1.07
CA ASP A 84 -5.27 -0.02 -0.72
C ASP A 84 -5.12 0.24 0.78
N ALA A 85 -5.52 -0.69 1.64
CA ALA A 85 -5.28 -0.58 3.08
C ALA A 85 -3.78 -0.60 3.41
N GLU A 86 -3.00 -1.45 2.72
CA GLU A 86 -1.54 -1.49 2.87
C GLU A 86 -0.85 -0.20 2.40
N LEU A 87 -1.41 0.46 1.38
CA LEU A 87 -0.95 1.76 0.88
C LEU A 87 -1.41 2.95 1.75
N GLY A 88 -2.25 2.71 2.75
CA GLY A 88 -2.82 3.75 3.60
C GLY A 88 -4.03 4.48 2.99
N HIS A 89 -4.57 3.99 1.88
CA HIS A 89 -5.78 4.50 1.25
C HIS A 89 -7.04 3.87 1.87
N THR A 90 -7.22 4.03 3.19
CA THR A 90 -8.26 3.31 3.96
C THR A 90 -9.69 3.59 3.48
N LYS A 91 -9.99 4.80 3.02
CA LYS A 91 -11.30 5.13 2.39
C LYS A 91 -11.57 4.29 1.14
N GLN A 92 -10.57 4.16 0.27
CA GLN A 92 -10.67 3.37 -0.95
C GLN A 92 -10.74 1.86 -0.64
N ALA A 93 -9.99 1.42 0.38
CA ALA A 93 -10.06 0.05 0.87
C ALA A 93 -11.49 -0.33 1.33
N SER A 94 -12.13 0.54 2.11
CA SER A 94 -13.52 0.36 2.57
C SER A 94 -14.52 0.37 1.42
N PHE A 95 -14.30 1.19 0.39
CA PHE A 95 -15.10 1.19 -0.83
C PHE A 95 -15.04 -0.17 -1.53
N TYR A 96 -13.83 -0.70 -1.76
CA TYR A 96 -13.67 -2.01 -2.41
C TYR A 96 -14.20 -3.17 -1.57
N LEU A 97 -14.05 -3.13 -0.23
CA LEU A 97 -14.65 -4.11 0.67
C LEU A 97 -16.18 -4.14 0.52
N THR A 98 -16.80 -2.96 0.43
CA THR A 98 -18.26 -2.84 0.23
C THR A 98 -18.67 -3.41 -1.13
N LYS A 99 -17.89 -3.15 -2.19
CA LYS A 99 -18.15 -3.70 -3.52
C LYS A 99 -18.00 -5.23 -3.54
N ALA A 100 -16.96 -5.77 -2.89
CA ALA A 100 -16.76 -7.21 -2.74
C ALA A 100 -17.97 -7.88 -2.04
N LYS A 101 -18.46 -7.30 -0.93
CA LYS A 101 -19.65 -7.80 -0.23
C LYS A 101 -20.91 -7.83 -1.11
N LYS A 102 -21.10 -6.82 -1.97
CA LYS A 102 -22.23 -6.79 -2.92
C LYS A 102 -22.10 -7.91 -3.96
N LEU A 103 -20.91 -8.06 -4.55
CA LEU A 103 -20.65 -9.09 -5.55
C LEU A 103 -20.74 -10.52 -4.98
N GLN A 104 -20.28 -10.74 -3.75
CA GLN A 104 -20.35 -12.06 -3.12
C GLN A 104 -21.79 -12.55 -2.95
N LYS A 105 -22.75 -11.66 -2.69
CA LYS A 105 -24.19 -12.01 -2.65
C LYS A 105 -24.69 -12.53 -4.00
N THR A 106 -24.16 -12.01 -5.10
CA THR A 106 -24.49 -12.43 -6.46
C THR A 106 -23.62 -13.59 -6.98
N GLN A 107 -22.50 -13.87 -6.32
CA GLN A 107 -21.49 -14.85 -6.71
C GLN A 107 -21.10 -15.74 -5.50
N PRO A 108 -22.05 -16.45 -4.87
CA PRO A 108 -21.80 -17.18 -3.63
C PRO A 108 -20.95 -18.44 -3.81
N LEU A 109 -20.82 -18.95 -5.03
CA LEU A 109 -20.18 -20.23 -5.35
C LEU A 109 -18.65 -20.18 -5.40
N ILE A 110 -18.04 -18.99 -5.36
CA ILE A 110 -16.58 -18.88 -5.40
C ILE A 110 -16.03 -19.22 -4.01
N ASP A 111 -15.34 -20.36 -3.93
CA ASP A 111 -14.70 -20.84 -2.71
C ASP A 111 -13.26 -20.31 -2.59
N LEU A 112 -12.90 -19.88 -1.38
CA LEU A 112 -11.55 -19.43 -1.00
C LEU A 112 -10.96 -20.28 0.13
N GLY A 113 -11.58 -21.42 0.47
CA GLY A 113 -11.20 -22.27 1.60
C GLY A 113 -11.55 -21.72 2.97
N ALA A 114 -12.16 -20.52 3.03
CA ALA A 114 -12.65 -19.90 4.25
C ALA A 114 -14.02 -19.25 4.02
N PRO A 115 -14.93 -19.25 5.02
CA PRO A 115 -16.23 -18.61 4.88
C PRO A 115 -16.09 -17.12 4.54
N PRO A 116 -16.82 -16.58 3.55
CA PRO A 116 -16.72 -15.16 3.16
C PRO A 116 -16.92 -14.18 4.33
N ARG A 117 -17.80 -14.52 5.28
CA ARG A 117 -18.03 -13.73 6.50
C ARG A 117 -16.75 -13.52 7.30
N LYS A 118 -15.91 -14.57 7.45
CA LYS A 118 -14.64 -14.50 8.17
C LYS A 118 -13.66 -13.59 7.43
N ILE A 119 -13.50 -13.81 6.13
CA ILE A 119 -12.63 -12.99 5.26
C ILE A 119 -12.99 -11.50 5.34
N PHE A 120 -14.29 -11.18 5.24
CA PHE A 120 -14.75 -9.79 5.33
C PHE A 120 -14.54 -9.18 6.72
N SER A 121 -14.68 -9.96 7.79
CA SER A 121 -14.46 -9.50 9.15
C SER A 121 -12.98 -9.19 9.39
N GLU A 122 -12.09 -10.11 9.02
CA GLU A 122 -10.64 -9.94 9.16
C GLU A 122 -10.14 -8.74 8.36
N LEU A 123 -10.60 -8.59 7.12
CA LEU A 123 -10.20 -7.45 6.28
C LEU A 123 -10.76 -6.12 6.83
N LYS A 124 -11.99 -6.11 7.37
CA LYS A 124 -12.53 -4.92 8.03
C LYS A 124 -11.65 -4.49 9.20
N SER A 125 -11.33 -5.42 10.11
CA SER A 125 -10.45 -5.14 11.25
C SER A 125 -9.05 -4.69 10.82
N PHE A 126 -8.52 -5.24 9.73
CA PHE A 126 -7.25 -4.80 9.15
C PHE A 126 -7.32 -3.34 8.65
N ILE A 127 -8.39 -2.95 7.97
CA ILE A 127 -8.58 -1.56 7.50
C ILE A 127 -8.69 -0.60 8.69
N GLU A 128 -9.49 -0.95 9.69
CA GLU A 128 -9.65 -0.15 10.92
C GLU A 128 -8.31 0.03 11.65
N TYR A 129 -7.52 -1.03 11.74
CA TYR A 129 -6.17 -0.96 12.30
C TYR A 129 -5.25 -0.02 11.49
N LYS A 130 -5.28 -0.10 10.16
CA LYS A 130 -4.50 0.80 9.29
C LYS A 130 -4.92 2.25 9.45
N GLU A 131 -6.21 2.52 9.56
CA GLU A 131 -6.75 3.85 9.80
C GLU A 131 -6.30 4.42 11.14
N TRP A 132 -6.38 3.61 12.21
CA TRP A 132 -5.86 3.98 13.52
C TRP A 132 -4.35 4.29 13.49
N GLN A 133 -3.54 3.48 12.78
CA GLN A 133 -2.11 3.73 12.62
C GLN A 133 -1.81 5.08 11.93
N LEU A 134 -2.59 5.44 10.90
CA LEU A 134 -2.45 6.71 10.19
C LEU A 134 -2.81 7.90 11.07
N ASN A 135 -3.94 7.81 11.78
CA ASN A 135 -4.42 8.87 12.67
C ASN A 135 -3.43 9.14 13.82
N ASN A 136 -2.87 8.09 14.41
CA ASN A 136 -1.88 8.25 15.49
C ASN A 136 -0.58 8.86 15.00
N LYS A 137 -0.10 8.48 13.80
CA LYS A 137 1.08 9.12 13.20
C LYS A 137 0.85 10.62 12.97
N ALA A 138 -0.32 10.99 12.47
CA ALA A 138 -0.69 12.39 12.25
C ALA A 138 -0.75 13.18 13.58
N SER A 139 -1.35 12.60 14.61
CA SER A 139 -1.42 13.20 15.95
C SER A 139 -0.02 13.45 16.54
N ILE A 140 0.89 12.47 16.46
CA ILE A 140 2.27 12.62 16.94
C ILE A 140 3.01 13.72 16.16
N GLN A 141 2.85 13.78 14.84
CA GLN A 141 3.48 14.83 14.03
C GLN A 141 2.97 16.22 14.39
N LYS A 142 1.67 16.37 14.65
CA LYS A 142 1.07 17.65 15.06
C LYS A 142 1.63 18.13 16.39
N VAL A 143 1.71 17.24 17.39
CA VAL A 143 2.31 17.55 18.70
C VAL A 143 3.77 17.98 18.55
N ASN A 144 4.55 17.26 17.75
CA ASN A 144 5.96 17.62 17.52
C ASN A 144 6.11 19.01 16.87
N TYR A 145 5.26 19.34 15.89
CA TYR A 145 5.24 20.64 15.25
C TYR A 145 4.92 21.77 16.25
N GLU A 146 3.92 21.59 17.12
CA GLU A 146 3.54 22.55 18.15
C GLU A 146 4.65 22.76 19.21
N ILE A 147 5.37 21.69 19.58
CA ILE A 147 6.54 21.77 20.47
C ILE A 147 7.68 22.57 19.83
N ILE A 148 7.99 22.34 18.55
CA ILE A 148 9.05 23.09 17.84
C ILE A 148 8.67 24.57 17.74
N LYS A 149 7.44 24.88 17.35
CA LYS A 149 6.94 26.26 17.22
C LYS A 149 6.99 27.00 18.57
N SER A 150 6.56 26.37 19.66
CA SER A 150 6.59 26.98 20.99
C SER A 150 8.01 27.22 21.52
N LYS A 151 8.98 26.36 21.20
CA LYS A 151 10.41 26.59 21.51
C LYS A 151 11.01 27.75 20.73
N GLN A 152 10.66 27.90 19.44
CA GLN A 152 11.12 29.03 18.62
C GLN A 152 10.60 30.37 19.16
N ILE A 153 9.33 30.45 19.54
CA ILE A 153 8.74 31.67 20.12
C ILE A 153 9.44 32.07 21.43
N LYS A 154 9.73 31.11 22.31
CA LYS A 154 10.47 31.38 23.57
C LYS A 154 11.92 31.84 23.35
N SER A 155 12.57 31.41 22.26
CA SER A 155 13.94 31.83 21.94
C SER A 155 14.03 33.28 21.43
N GLN A 156 12.95 33.80 20.83
CA GLN A 156 12.87 35.17 20.32
C GLN A 156 12.44 36.19 21.40
N GLN A 157 11.97 35.73 22.56
CA GLN A 157 11.53 36.58 23.67
C GLN A 157 12.57 36.76 24.79
N LYS A 158 13.84 36.36 24.60
CA LYS A 158 14.90 36.69 25.56
C LYS A 158 15.11 38.21 25.55
N PRO A 159 14.82 38.95 26.64
CA PRO A 159 15.03 40.38 26.67
C PRO A 159 16.54 40.67 26.61
N ALA A 160 16.92 41.58 25.71
CA ALA A 160 18.25 42.15 25.65
C ALA A 160 18.60 42.69 27.04
N GLY A 161 19.74 42.24 27.56
CA GLY A 161 20.18 42.51 28.92
C GLY A 161 20.06 43.98 29.28
N ILE A 162 19.47 44.22 30.45
CA ILE A 162 19.44 45.49 31.16
C ILE A 162 20.89 46.00 31.23
N LYS A 163 21.20 47.05 30.44
CA LYS A 163 22.44 47.81 30.60
C LYS A 163 22.38 48.44 31.99
N LYS A 164 23.22 47.96 32.91
CA LYS A 164 23.46 48.63 34.19
C LYS A 164 24.08 49.99 33.90
N GLU A 165 23.32 51.06 34.09
CA GLU A 165 23.85 52.43 34.11
C GLU A 165 24.79 52.57 35.32
N ALA A 166 26.00 53.04 35.05
CA ALA A 166 27.00 53.37 36.06
C ALA A 166 26.71 54.80 36.59
N PRO A 167 26.88 55.06 37.91
CA PRO A 167 26.57 56.36 38.48
C PRO A 167 27.62 57.40 38.08
N ALA A 168 27.14 58.58 37.68
CA ALA A 168 27.93 59.75 37.35
C ALA A 168 28.72 60.25 38.56
N ARG A 169 30.02 60.52 38.37
CA ARG A 169 30.85 61.28 39.31
C ARG A 169 30.79 62.76 38.94
N HIS A 170 30.34 63.59 39.87
CA HIS A 170 30.46 65.05 39.81
C HIS A 170 31.89 65.48 40.14
N GLY A 171 32.39 66.42 39.35
CA GLY A 171 33.59 67.23 39.58
C GLY A 171 33.33 68.62 39.02
#